data_AF-A0A9W9XDV4-F1
#
_entry.id   AF-A0A9W9XDV4-F1
#
_cell.length_a   1.000
_cell.length_b   1.000
_cell.length_c   1.000
_cell.angle_alpha   90.00
_cell.angle_beta   90.00
_cell.angle_gamma   90.00
#
_symmetry.space_group_name_H-M   'P 1'
#
loop_
_entity.id
_entity.type
_entity.pdbx_description
1 polymer ?
#
loop_
_entity_poly.entity_id
_entity_poly.type
_entity_poly.pdbx_seq_one_letter_code
_entity_poly.pdbx_strand_id
1 'polypeptide(L)'
;MSSTTKDMSTDSTGLPGEPRTLKSRVLEGGTSMTQDFTPVKQICAHLHAFHVYADDPTRCVEANHYCTHLNEDIRQCLIYDSADSKARLIGVEYMVSPRIFKTLPAEERKLWHTHEFEVKSGLLIMPTPNGVPNAVWDVAETAEMEDIAPIYGKTYHMWQVDRGDPVPMGPPQLMGSFTYGVDYREKARKREGIPPLRSILVHNLSRQMERLLRSVLQNPRAAAMTVFNGAGLFCACAWTWENVVTIQKSEGPSMYPTFNIRGDWLMISRRHAYGKDIQVGDIVRYHHPLILGAQVAKRVVGMPGDFVCLDPPYSFGAGTRPDMIRVPEGHVFVAGDNLPWSRDSRTYGSVPMGLINGKVVARVWPPSQMEWVRNPLQPVEQDIS
;
A
#
# COMPACT_ATOMS: atom_id res chain seq x y z
N MET A 1 12.06 43.70 20.56
CA MET A 1 12.94 43.88 19.39
C MET A 1 12.35 43.09 18.25
N SER A 2 11.73 43.78 17.30
CA SER A 2 11.22 43.19 16.06
C SER A 2 12.43 42.86 15.17
N SER A 3 12.63 41.60 14.85
CA SER A 3 13.70 41.10 13.99
C SER A 3 13.06 40.34 12.82
N THR A 4 12.84 41.09 11.76
CA THR A 4 12.58 40.69 10.37
C THR A 4 12.97 39.24 10.02
N THR A 5 12.01 38.33 10.01
CA THR A 5 12.00 37.21 9.06
C THR A 5 11.56 37.78 7.72
N LYS A 6 12.54 38.09 6.86
CA LYS A 6 12.27 38.28 5.43
C LYS A 6 11.68 36.94 4.95
N ASP A 7 10.44 36.95 4.47
CA ASP A 7 9.84 35.79 3.79
C ASP A 7 10.82 35.34 2.69
N MET A 8 11.52 34.24 2.94
CA MET A 8 12.34 33.60 1.92
C MET A 8 11.39 32.96 0.93
N SER A 9 11.57 33.28 -0.35
CA SER A 9 10.82 32.66 -1.44
C SER A 9 10.96 31.13 -1.36
N THR A 10 9.88 30.42 -1.64
CA THR A 10 9.89 28.96 -1.77
C THR A 10 9.99 28.60 -3.25
N ASP A 11 10.85 27.65 -3.58
CA ASP A 11 11.01 27.20 -4.95
C ASP A 11 9.88 26.23 -5.37
N SER A 12 9.94 25.76 -6.62
CA SER A 12 8.92 24.85 -7.19
C SER A 12 8.87 23.45 -6.54
N THR A 13 9.77 23.15 -5.61
CA THR A 13 9.83 21.92 -4.80
C THR A 13 9.32 22.15 -3.37
N GLY A 14 8.91 23.38 -3.03
CA GLY A 14 8.47 23.76 -1.70
C GLY A 14 9.62 23.98 -0.71
N LEU A 15 10.86 24.04 -1.20
CA LEU A 15 12.05 24.28 -0.38
C LEU A 15 12.36 25.79 -0.31
N PRO A 16 12.95 26.29 0.79
CA PRO A 16 13.33 27.70 0.88
C PRO A 16 14.49 28.02 -0.06
N GLY A 17 14.37 29.12 -0.81
CA GLY A 17 15.38 29.63 -1.73
C GLY A 17 14.83 29.98 -3.11
N GLU A 18 15.64 30.72 -3.88
CA GLU A 18 15.30 31.08 -5.26
C GLU A 18 15.46 29.86 -6.20
N PRO A 19 14.60 29.73 -7.24
CA PRO A 19 14.74 28.68 -8.25
C PRO A 19 16.10 28.72 -8.96
N ARG A 20 16.58 27.56 -9.42
CA ARG A 20 17.83 27.45 -10.20
C ARG A 20 17.85 28.40 -11.40
N THR A 21 18.87 29.26 -11.45
CA THR A 21 19.09 30.22 -12.54
C THR A 21 19.35 29.54 -13.89
N LEU A 22 19.08 30.24 -15.00
CA LEU A 22 19.40 29.75 -16.35
C LEU A 22 20.89 29.42 -16.49
N LYS A 23 21.78 30.23 -15.90
CA LYS A 23 23.22 29.99 -15.88
C LYS A 23 23.55 28.65 -15.23
N SER A 24 22.98 28.36 -14.06
CA SER A 24 23.19 27.07 -13.36
C SER A 24 22.72 25.90 -14.22
N ARG A 25 21.54 25.99 -14.84
CA ARG A 25 21.00 24.94 -15.70
C ARG A 25 21.88 24.65 -16.92
N VAL A 26 22.42 25.69 -17.56
CA VAL A 26 23.30 25.56 -18.73
C VAL A 26 24.67 24.97 -18.34
N LEU A 27 25.25 25.43 -17.24
CA LEU A 27 26.51 24.89 -16.73
C LEU A 27 26.36 23.43 -16.31
N GLU A 28 25.31 23.08 -15.56
CA GLU A 28 24.98 21.71 -15.14
C GLU A 28 24.76 20.81 -16.36
N GLY A 29 24.03 21.29 -17.38
CA GLY A 29 23.83 20.58 -18.64
C GLY A 29 25.16 20.25 -19.32
N GLY A 30 26.06 21.23 -19.44
CA GLY A 30 27.39 21.02 -20.02
C GLY A 30 28.29 20.09 -19.20
N THR A 31 28.27 20.18 -17.86
CA THR A 31 29.06 19.31 -16.98
C THR A 31 28.51 17.89 -16.89
N SER A 32 27.19 17.71 -16.92
CA SER A 32 26.56 16.39 -16.85
C SER A 32 26.89 15.51 -18.07
N MET A 33 27.24 16.13 -19.20
CA MET A 33 27.67 15.43 -20.41
C MET A 33 29.12 14.95 -20.36
N THR A 34 29.96 15.57 -19.51
CA THR A 34 31.40 15.26 -19.43
C THR A 34 31.76 14.46 -18.18
N GLN A 35 30.92 14.47 -17.15
CA GLN A 35 31.14 13.73 -15.91
C GLN A 35 30.74 12.27 -16.02
N ASP A 36 31.55 11.41 -15.40
CA ASP A 36 31.27 9.99 -15.28
C ASP A 36 30.44 9.70 -14.01
N PHE A 37 29.18 9.32 -14.21
CA PHE A 37 28.25 8.94 -13.15
C PHE A 37 28.16 7.42 -12.93
N THR A 38 29.21 6.67 -13.27
CA THR A 38 29.23 5.20 -13.15
C THR A 38 28.65 4.68 -11.83
N PRO A 39 29.00 5.18 -10.63
CA PRO A 39 28.43 4.68 -9.38
C PRO A 39 26.90 4.83 -9.29
N VAL A 40 26.34 5.96 -9.75
CA VAL A 40 24.89 6.20 -9.73
C VAL A 40 24.18 5.34 -10.78
N LYS A 41 24.83 5.10 -11.93
CA LYS A 41 24.31 4.22 -12.99
C LYS A 41 24.26 2.75 -12.61
N GLN A 42 24.91 2.34 -11.50
CA GLN A 42 24.87 0.97 -10.98
C GLN A 42 23.70 0.69 -10.04
N ILE A 43 22.81 1.66 -9.79
CA ILE A 43 21.55 1.42 -9.09
C ILE A 43 20.73 0.41 -9.91
N CYS A 44 20.45 -0.75 -9.33
CA CYS A 44 19.81 -1.89 -10.01
C CYS A 44 18.43 -2.24 -9.47
N ALA A 45 18.06 -1.73 -8.28
CA ALA A 45 16.76 -2.00 -7.68
C ALA A 45 16.14 -0.72 -7.09
N HIS A 46 14.82 -0.62 -7.20
CA HIS A 46 13.99 0.35 -6.50
C HIS A 46 13.10 -0.42 -5.52
N LEU A 47 13.28 -0.20 -4.22
CA LEU A 47 12.45 -0.80 -3.17
C LEU A 47 11.62 0.27 -2.48
N HIS A 48 10.42 -0.08 -2.05
CA HIS A 48 9.53 0.80 -1.29
C HIS A 48 9.23 0.16 0.06
N ALA A 49 9.54 0.87 1.14
CA ALA A 49 9.32 0.43 2.51
C ALA A 49 8.88 1.60 3.40
N PHE A 50 8.63 1.30 4.68
CA PHE A 50 8.34 2.29 5.71
C PHE A 50 9.36 2.17 6.83
N HIS A 51 10.00 3.28 7.18
CA HIS A 51 10.99 3.33 8.25
C HIS A 51 10.36 3.86 9.52
N VAL A 52 10.70 3.25 10.66
CA VAL A 52 10.34 3.74 11.99
C VAL A 52 11.57 4.31 12.70
N TYR A 53 11.36 5.35 13.49
CA TYR A 53 12.43 5.90 14.32
C TYR A 53 12.76 4.90 15.43
N ALA A 54 14.05 4.57 15.61
CA ALA A 54 14.46 3.57 16.60
C ALA A 54 14.18 4.01 18.05
N ASP A 55 14.19 5.32 18.30
CA ASP A 55 13.87 5.94 19.59
C ASP A 55 12.39 6.28 19.77
N ASP A 56 11.65 6.46 18.67
CA ASP A 56 10.20 6.69 18.67
C ASP A 56 9.47 5.85 17.59
N PRO A 57 9.12 4.59 17.90
CA PRO A 57 8.43 3.70 16.96
C PRO A 57 7.01 4.14 16.56
N THR A 58 6.48 5.23 17.15
CA THR A 58 5.16 5.78 16.78
C THR A 58 5.22 6.63 15.51
N ARG A 59 6.42 7.09 15.13
CA ARG A 59 6.66 7.89 13.94
C ARG A 59 7.18 7.00 12.82
N CYS A 60 6.59 7.17 11.63
CA CYS A 60 7.00 6.43 10.44
C CYS A 60 7.13 7.34 9.22
N VAL A 61 8.07 7.00 8.34
CA VAL A 61 8.35 7.74 7.12
C VAL A 61 8.34 6.77 5.94
N GLU A 62 7.73 7.18 4.83
CA GLU A 62 7.81 6.46 3.56
C GLU A 62 9.23 6.53 3.00
N ALA A 63 9.78 5.38 2.59
CA ALA A 63 11.18 5.27 2.20
C ALA A 63 11.33 4.56 0.84
N ASN A 64 11.77 5.32 -0.16
CA ASN A 64 12.08 4.84 -1.50
C ASN A 64 13.57 4.58 -1.63
N HIS A 65 13.95 3.32 -1.71
CA HIS A 65 15.32 2.84 -1.74
C HIS A 65 15.77 2.67 -3.18
N TYR A 66 16.89 3.29 -3.53
CA TYR A 66 17.56 3.08 -4.80
C TYR A 66 18.88 2.39 -4.52
N CYS A 67 18.90 1.09 -4.76
CA CYS A 67 19.93 0.19 -4.26
C CYS A 67 20.92 -0.22 -5.33
N THR A 68 22.19 -0.30 -4.93
CA THR A 68 23.29 -0.91 -5.68
C THR A 68 23.67 -2.21 -4.99
N HIS A 69 23.73 -3.30 -5.76
CA HIS A 69 24.24 -4.58 -5.30
C HIS A 69 25.76 -4.62 -5.50
N LEU A 70 26.54 -4.43 -4.44
CA LEU A 70 28.01 -4.39 -4.53
C LEU A 70 28.60 -5.79 -4.70
N ASN A 71 28.06 -6.74 -3.95
CA ASN A 71 28.33 -8.17 -4.02
C ASN A 71 27.21 -8.92 -3.29
N GLU A 72 27.21 -10.24 -3.36
CA GLU A 72 26.21 -11.14 -2.75
C GLU A 72 25.95 -10.93 -1.25
N ASP A 73 26.86 -10.28 -0.54
CA ASP A 73 26.77 -10.06 0.90
C ASP A 73 26.48 -8.60 1.31
N ILE A 74 26.60 -7.65 0.38
CA ILE A 74 26.52 -6.20 0.69
C ILE A 74 25.73 -5.46 -0.38
N ARG A 75 24.70 -4.75 0.07
CA ARG A 75 23.94 -3.78 -0.70
C ARG A 75 23.99 -2.41 -0.02
N GLN A 76 23.90 -1.35 -0.81
CA GLN A 76 23.80 0.02 -0.31
C GLN A 76 22.70 0.77 -1.05
N CYS A 77 21.96 1.61 -0.36
CA CYS A 77 20.81 2.31 -0.93
C CYS A 77 20.83 3.80 -0.57
N LEU A 78 20.44 4.62 -1.54
CA LEU A 78 20.02 6.00 -1.32
C LEU A 78 18.51 6.00 -1.04
N ILE A 79 18.09 6.73 0.00
CA ILE A 79 16.69 6.75 0.44
C ILE A 79 16.07 8.12 0.15
N TYR A 80 14.93 8.09 -0.54
CA TYR A 80 14.13 9.27 -0.87
C TYR A 80 12.75 9.22 -0.21
N ASP A 81 12.15 10.38 0.05
CA ASP A 81 10.81 10.50 0.64
C ASP A 81 9.66 10.18 -0.33
N SER A 82 9.95 10.12 -1.62
CA SER A 82 9.01 9.76 -2.68
C SER A 82 9.76 9.21 -3.90
N ALA A 83 9.03 8.71 -4.89
CA ALA A 83 9.57 8.30 -6.19
C ALA A 83 9.48 9.41 -7.27
N ASP A 84 9.10 10.64 -6.89
CA ASP A 84 8.97 11.75 -7.85
C ASP A 84 10.35 12.32 -8.23
N SER A 85 10.42 12.93 -9.42
CA SER A 85 11.54 13.76 -9.87
C SER A 85 11.99 14.86 -8.88
N LYS A 86 11.11 15.30 -7.97
CA LYS A 86 11.37 16.31 -6.94
C LYS A 86 11.64 15.72 -5.55
N ALA A 87 11.80 14.41 -5.44
CA ALA A 87 11.98 13.75 -4.17
C ALA A 87 13.22 14.26 -3.42
N ARG A 88 13.11 14.34 -2.09
CA ARG A 88 14.20 14.75 -1.22
C ARG A 88 15.00 13.52 -0.83
N LEU A 89 16.33 13.60 -0.91
CA LEU A 89 17.21 12.59 -0.33
C LEU A 89 17.13 12.69 1.19
N ILE A 90 16.59 11.67 1.84
CA ILE A 90 16.34 11.66 3.28
C ILE A 90 17.29 10.77 4.05
N GLY A 91 17.93 9.78 3.41
CA GLY A 91 18.73 8.81 4.13
C GLY A 91 19.63 7.94 3.28
N VAL A 92 20.36 7.08 3.98
CA VAL A 92 21.13 5.97 3.39
C VAL A 92 20.88 4.70 4.20
N GLU A 93 20.93 3.57 3.50
CA GLU A 93 20.89 2.25 4.11
C GLU A 93 22.04 1.39 3.60
N TYR A 94 22.61 0.60 4.51
CA TYR A 94 23.49 -0.50 4.19
C TYR A 94 22.81 -1.80 4.58
N MET A 95 22.84 -2.80 3.70
CA MET A 95 22.28 -4.11 3.97
C MET A 95 23.36 -5.17 3.86
N VAL A 96 23.41 -6.06 4.85
CA VAL A 96 24.42 -7.12 4.91
C VAL A 96 23.80 -8.49 5.14
N SER A 97 24.43 -9.53 4.59
CA SER A 97 23.97 -10.90 4.79
C SER A 97 24.07 -11.34 6.26
N PRO A 98 23.33 -12.40 6.67
CA PRO A 98 23.49 -13.03 7.98
C PRO A 98 24.92 -13.46 8.30
N ARG A 99 25.75 -13.74 7.28
CA ARG A 99 27.15 -14.14 7.49
C ARG A 99 27.97 -12.97 8.01
N ILE A 100 27.86 -11.80 7.37
CA ILE A 100 28.52 -10.58 7.82
C ILE A 100 27.93 -10.12 9.16
N PHE A 101 26.60 -10.11 9.30
CA PHE A 101 25.95 -9.64 10.52
C PHE A 101 26.44 -10.40 11.78
N LYS A 102 26.68 -11.70 11.67
CA LYS A 102 27.19 -12.54 12.78
C LYS A 102 28.62 -12.19 13.21
N THR A 103 29.43 -11.59 12.35
CA THR A 103 30.81 -11.19 12.69
C THR A 103 30.87 -9.83 13.38
N LEU A 104 29.77 -9.06 13.38
CA LEU A 104 29.72 -7.74 13.98
C LEU A 104 29.75 -7.80 15.53
N PRO A 105 30.40 -6.83 16.20
CA PRO A 105 30.33 -6.68 17.65
C PRO A 105 28.90 -6.55 18.17
N ALA A 106 28.64 -6.98 19.40
CA ALA A 106 27.29 -6.98 19.97
C ALA A 106 26.64 -5.60 20.02
N GLU A 107 27.42 -4.56 20.33
CA GLU A 107 26.95 -3.16 20.33
C GLU A 107 26.63 -2.66 18.92
N GLU A 108 27.43 -3.05 17.93
CA GLU A 108 27.18 -2.68 16.54
C GLU A 108 25.89 -3.31 16.04
N ARG A 109 25.63 -4.60 16.35
CA ARG A 109 24.41 -5.31 15.94
C ARG A 109 23.12 -4.64 16.41
N LYS A 110 23.14 -3.85 17.48
CA LYS A 110 21.96 -3.10 17.96
C LYS A 110 21.51 -2.00 16.99
N LEU A 111 22.40 -1.58 16.09
CA LEU A 111 22.13 -0.56 15.07
C LEU A 111 21.51 -1.15 13.79
N TRP A 112 21.34 -2.47 13.73
CA TRP A 112 20.83 -3.15 12.55
C TRP A 112 19.46 -3.77 12.85
N HIS A 113 18.60 -3.79 11.85
CA HIS A 113 17.29 -4.43 11.89
C HIS A 113 17.21 -5.51 10.82
N THR A 114 16.23 -6.41 10.93
CA THR A 114 15.99 -7.47 9.93
C THR A 114 14.93 -7.03 8.94
N HIS A 115 15.10 -7.37 7.66
CA HIS A 115 14.07 -7.17 6.63
C HIS A 115 13.09 -8.35 6.53
N GLU A 116 13.29 -9.41 7.31
CA GLU A 116 12.48 -10.63 7.23
C GLU A 116 11.01 -10.33 7.45
N PHE A 117 10.72 -9.46 8.41
CA PHE A 117 9.36 -9.03 8.68
C PHE A 117 8.80 -8.18 7.54
N GLU A 118 9.55 -7.22 7.02
CA GLU A 118 9.07 -6.29 5.99
C GLU A 118 8.71 -7.01 4.70
N VAL A 119 9.56 -7.94 4.30
CA VAL A 119 9.33 -8.75 3.11
C VAL A 119 8.16 -9.70 3.33
N LYS A 120 8.10 -10.43 4.45
CA LYS A 120 7.04 -11.42 4.70
C LYS A 120 5.68 -10.80 5.01
N SER A 121 5.65 -9.55 5.50
CA SER A 121 4.43 -8.76 5.70
C SER A 121 4.02 -7.98 4.45
N GLY A 122 4.87 -7.89 3.42
CA GLY A 122 4.63 -7.10 2.21
C GLY A 122 4.74 -5.58 2.44
N LEU A 123 5.39 -5.16 3.53
CA LEU A 123 5.74 -3.76 3.79
C LEU A 123 6.89 -3.29 2.90
N LEU A 124 7.83 -4.18 2.56
CA LEU A 124 8.86 -3.96 1.55
C LEU A 124 8.39 -4.59 0.23
N ILE A 125 8.37 -3.79 -0.84
CA ILE A 125 8.04 -4.24 -2.21
C ILE A 125 9.02 -3.68 -3.23
N MET A 126 9.02 -4.25 -4.42
CA MET A 126 9.75 -3.72 -5.58
C MET A 126 8.74 -3.17 -6.59
N PRO A 127 8.49 -1.84 -6.66
CA PRO A 127 7.44 -1.28 -7.51
C PRO A 127 7.58 -1.68 -8.98
N THR A 128 6.47 -2.07 -9.61
CA THR A 128 6.46 -2.48 -11.02
C THR A 128 6.82 -1.31 -11.95
N PRO A 129 7.84 -1.44 -12.81
CA PRO A 129 8.18 -0.41 -13.79
C PRO A 129 7.05 -0.25 -14.81
N ASN A 130 6.86 0.99 -15.25
CA ASN A 130 5.87 1.31 -16.28
C ASN A 130 6.13 0.50 -17.56
N GLY A 131 5.11 -0.23 -18.03
CA GLY A 131 5.17 -1.02 -19.26
C GLY A 131 5.64 -2.47 -19.10
N VAL A 132 5.92 -2.94 -17.88
CA VAL A 132 6.25 -4.34 -17.61
C VAL A 132 4.98 -5.12 -17.21
N PRO A 133 4.66 -6.26 -17.85
CA PRO A 133 3.52 -7.09 -17.45
C PRO A 133 3.71 -7.68 -16.04
N ASN A 134 2.70 -7.53 -15.17
CA ASN A 134 2.77 -7.97 -13.77
C ASN A 134 3.19 -9.43 -13.62
N ALA A 135 2.69 -10.36 -14.44
CA ALA A 135 3.05 -11.77 -14.32
C ALA A 135 4.55 -12.07 -14.50
N VAL A 136 5.28 -11.22 -15.23
CA VAL A 136 6.74 -11.33 -15.39
C VAL A 136 7.45 -10.62 -14.23
N TRP A 137 6.92 -9.48 -13.80
CA TRP A 137 7.46 -8.72 -12.68
C TRP A 137 7.32 -9.43 -11.34
N ASP A 138 6.20 -10.12 -11.11
CA ASP A 138 5.91 -10.86 -9.88
C ASP A 138 6.99 -11.92 -9.60
N VAL A 139 7.55 -12.55 -10.65
CA VAL A 139 8.64 -13.53 -10.52
C VAL A 139 9.95 -12.85 -10.10
N ALA A 140 10.27 -11.71 -10.71
CA ALA A 140 11.49 -10.95 -10.40
C ALA A 140 11.41 -10.31 -9.00
N GLU A 141 10.25 -9.74 -8.64
CA GLU A 141 9.98 -9.23 -7.30
C GLU A 141 10.08 -10.35 -6.27
N THR A 142 9.46 -11.52 -6.51
CA THR A 142 9.53 -12.65 -5.58
C THR A 142 10.98 -13.11 -5.36
N ALA A 143 11.78 -13.21 -6.43
CA ALA A 143 13.19 -13.61 -6.32
C ALA A 143 14.02 -12.58 -5.52
N GLU A 144 13.89 -11.29 -5.80
CA GLU A 144 14.58 -10.25 -5.02
C GLU A 144 14.11 -10.21 -3.55
N MET A 145 12.82 -10.44 -3.30
CA MET A 145 12.28 -10.52 -1.95
C MET A 145 12.86 -11.73 -1.17
N GLU A 146 13.02 -12.89 -1.82
CA GLU A 146 13.68 -14.05 -1.20
C GLU A 146 15.12 -13.76 -0.79
N ASP A 147 15.85 -12.99 -1.61
CA ASP A 147 17.23 -12.56 -1.32
C ASP A 147 17.31 -11.48 -0.24
N ILE A 148 16.32 -10.58 -0.17
CA ILE A 148 16.27 -9.48 0.81
C ILE A 148 15.77 -9.95 2.18
N ALA A 149 14.80 -10.87 2.24
CA ALA A 149 14.23 -11.33 3.51
C ALA A 149 15.26 -11.72 4.59
N PRO A 150 16.36 -12.44 4.29
CA PRO A 150 17.33 -12.81 5.31
C PRO A 150 18.33 -11.71 5.69
N ILE A 151 18.43 -10.59 4.98
CA ILE A 151 19.50 -9.60 5.20
C ILE A 151 19.17 -8.61 6.33
N TYR A 152 20.20 -7.99 6.89
CA TYR A 152 20.11 -7.01 7.97
C TYR A 152 20.41 -5.61 7.44
N GLY A 153 19.57 -4.63 7.78
CA GLY A 153 19.66 -3.23 7.36
C GLY A 153 20.15 -2.32 8.47
N LYS A 154 21.02 -1.37 8.15
CA LYS A 154 21.41 -0.25 9.02
C LYS A 154 21.13 1.04 8.29
N THR A 155 20.23 1.83 8.85
CA THR A 155 19.59 2.93 8.12
C THR A 155 19.60 4.19 8.96
N TYR A 156 20.01 5.29 8.34
CA TYR A 156 19.96 6.60 8.97
C TYR A 156 19.22 7.58 8.08
N HIS A 157 18.27 8.30 8.68
CA HIS A 157 17.61 9.44 8.07
C HIS A 157 18.27 10.74 8.54
N MET A 158 18.71 11.56 7.60
CA MET A 158 19.26 12.90 7.85
C MET A 158 18.18 13.98 7.78
N TRP A 159 17.03 13.70 7.17
CA TRP A 159 15.91 14.65 7.07
C TRP A 159 14.61 14.03 7.61
N GLN A 160 14.10 14.60 8.71
CA GLN A 160 12.85 14.20 9.34
C GLN A 160 11.65 14.86 8.65
N VAL A 161 11.27 14.36 7.47
CA VAL A 161 10.25 14.99 6.62
C VAL A 161 8.84 15.02 7.24
N ASP A 162 8.56 14.13 8.19
CA ASP A 162 7.28 14.06 8.91
C ASP A 162 7.07 15.25 9.87
N ARG A 163 8.14 15.96 10.28
CA ARG A 163 8.04 17.19 11.07
C ARG A 163 7.60 18.41 10.25
N GLY A 164 7.65 18.31 8.93
CA GLY A 164 7.39 19.44 8.03
C GLY A 164 8.52 20.48 7.98
N ASP A 165 9.70 20.16 8.50
CA ASP A 165 10.84 21.08 8.44
C ASP A 165 11.27 21.31 6.98
N PRO A 166 11.49 22.57 6.59
CA PRO A 166 11.75 22.92 5.19
C PRO A 166 13.19 22.61 4.73
N VAL A 167 14.09 22.26 5.65
CA VAL A 167 15.45 21.78 5.41
C VAL A 167 15.79 20.67 6.42
N PRO A 168 16.82 19.83 6.19
CA PRO A 168 17.24 18.82 7.16
C PRO A 168 17.72 19.48 8.46
N MET A 169 16.97 19.27 9.55
CA MET A 169 17.26 19.85 10.86
C MET A 169 17.54 18.76 11.90
N GLY A 170 18.55 18.98 12.74
CA GLY A 170 18.91 18.08 13.83
C GLY A 170 19.90 16.97 13.42
N PRO A 171 20.22 16.05 14.35
CA PRO A 171 21.15 14.96 14.09
C PRO A 171 20.49 13.84 13.26
N PRO A 172 21.28 13.02 12.53
CA PRO A 172 20.78 11.83 11.86
C PRO A 172 20.08 10.88 12.83
N GLN A 173 18.95 10.34 12.40
CA GLN A 173 18.14 9.43 13.20
C GLN A 173 18.36 8.00 12.74
N LEU A 174 18.59 7.09 13.69
CA LEU A 174 18.65 5.66 13.40
C LEU A 174 17.24 5.19 13.08
N MET A 175 17.09 4.54 11.94
CA MET A 175 15.84 3.98 11.49
C MET A 175 15.88 2.46 11.63
N GLY A 176 14.73 1.91 12.00
CA GLY A 176 14.50 0.49 12.06
C GLY A 176 13.36 0.06 11.16
N SER A 177 13.14 -1.24 11.19
CA SER A 177 11.97 -1.90 10.65
C SER A 177 11.00 -2.27 11.76
N PHE A 178 9.72 -2.43 11.41
CA PHE A 178 8.74 -3.04 12.29
C PHE A 178 9.17 -4.46 12.67
N THR A 179 9.29 -4.75 13.97
CA THR A 179 9.53 -6.10 14.49
C THR A 179 8.40 -6.44 15.46
N TYR A 180 7.42 -7.26 15.05
CA TYR A 180 6.32 -7.65 15.93
C TYR A 180 6.05 -9.17 15.93
N GLY A 181 6.45 -9.82 17.03
CA GLY A 181 5.58 -10.67 17.87
C GLY A 181 4.78 -11.85 17.28
N VAL A 182 5.26 -12.56 16.25
CA VAL A 182 4.58 -13.76 15.72
C VAL A 182 5.51 -14.99 15.74
N ASP A 183 5.05 -16.11 16.33
CA ASP A 183 5.78 -17.40 16.25
C ASP A 183 5.74 -17.94 14.81
N TYR A 184 6.86 -17.82 14.12
CA TYR A 184 7.03 -18.10 12.69
C TYR A 184 7.09 -19.61 12.37
N ARG A 185 7.27 -20.48 13.37
CA ARG A 185 7.32 -21.94 13.16
C ARG A 185 5.97 -22.51 12.75
N GLU A 186 4.88 -21.85 13.11
CA GLU A 186 3.52 -22.31 12.82
C GLU A 186 3.07 -22.01 11.38
N LYS A 187 3.58 -20.92 10.79
CA LYS A 187 3.28 -20.53 9.39
C LYS A 187 4.21 -21.19 8.37
N ALA A 188 5.48 -21.40 8.69
CA ALA A 188 6.42 -22.12 7.80
C ALA A 188 5.97 -23.57 7.55
N ARG A 189 5.44 -24.24 8.58
CA ARG A 189 4.89 -25.60 8.49
C ARG A 189 3.67 -25.76 7.56
N LYS A 190 2.97 -24.67 7.23
CA LYS A 190 1.79 -24.68 6.33
C LYS A 190 2.15 -24.44 4.85
N ARG A 191 3.42 -24.24 4.50
CA ARG A 191 3.88 -23.95 3.13
C ARG A 191 4.78 -25.02 2.50
N GLU A 192 5.19 -26.05 3.24
CA GLU A 192 5.86 -27.21 2.64
C GLU A 192 4.82 -28.07 1.88
N GLY A 193 4.97 -28.15 0.54
CA GLY A 193 4.22 -29.10 -0.30
C GLY A 193 3.31 -28.52 -1.38
N ILE A 194 3.36 -27.22 -1.69
CA ILE A 194 2.55 -26.64 -2.77
C ILE A 194 3.37 -26.65 -4.08
N PRO A 195 3.04 -27.50 -5.08
CA PRO A 195 3.72 -27.48 -6.36
C PRO A 195 3.36 -26.22 -7.18
N PRO A 196 4.26 -25.71 -8.03
CA PRO A 196 3.99 -24.54 -8.85
C PRO A 196 2.90 -24.82 -9.89
N LEU A 197 1.94 -23.89 -9.98
CA LEU A 197 0.81 -23.94 -10.91
C LEU A 197 1.31 -23.84 -12.37
N ARG A 198 1.02 -24.90 -13.15
CA ARG A 198 1.22 -24.93 -14.61
C ARG A 198 0.30 -23.94 -15.31
N SER A 199 0.84 -23.30 -16.33
CA SER A 199 0.16 -22.42 -17.27
C SER A 199 -0.94 -23.15 -18.05
N ILE A 200 -2.13 -22.54 -18.11
CA ILE A 200 -3.19 -22.92 -19.05
C ILE A 200 -3.35 -21.79 -20.08
N LEU A 201 -2.85 -22.11 -21.27
CA LEU A 201 -3.31 -21.77 -22.63
C LEU A 201 -4.15 -20.49 -22.83
N VAL A 202 -3.55 -19.51 -23.53
CA VAL A 202 -4.26 -18.57 -24.41
C VAL A 202 -3.61 -18.60 -25.78
N HIS A 203 -4.00 -19.56 -26.63
CA HIS A 203 -3.70 -19.54 -28.07
C HIS A 203 -4.85 -20.24 -28.80
N ASN A 204 -5.94 -19.51 -29.04
CA ASN A 204 -6.92 -19.83 -30.10
C ASN A 204 -7.91 -18.69 -30.42
N LEU A 205 -7.92 -17.57 -29.68
CA LEU A 205 -8.87 -16.47 -29.89
C LEU A 205 -8.61 -15.59 -31.13
N SER A 206 -7.39 -15.56 -31.69
CA SER A 206 -7.10 -14.64 -32.81
C SER A 206 -7.68 -15.11 -34.16
N ARG A 207 -7.73 -16.43 -34.42
CA ARG A 207 -8.14 -16.97 -35.74
C ARG A 207 -9.65 -17.04 -35.95
N GLN A 208 -10.45 -17.06 -34.87
CA GLN A 208 -11.91 -16.96 -34.97
C GLN A 208 -12.36 -15.51 -35.18
N MET A 209 -11.69 -14.55 -34.52
CA MET A 209 -11.97 -13.12 -34.65
C MET A 209 -11.77 -12.62 -36.08
N GLU A 210 -10.69 -13.05 -36.76
CA GLU A 210 -10.41 -12.66 -38.15
C GLU A 210 -11.45 -13.16 -39.17
N ARG A 211 -12.04 -14.33 -38.95
CA ARG A 211 -13.08 -14.88 -39.86
C ARG A 211 -14.42 -14.16 -39.67
N LEU A 212 -14.76 -13.83 -38.43
CA LEU A 212 -15.93 -13.03 -38.08
C LEU A 212 -15.82 -11.60 -38.62
N LEU A 213 -14.67 -10.95 -38.45
CA LEU A 213 -14.41 -9.61 -38.98
C LEU A 213 -14.56 -9.55 -40.50
N ARG A 214 -14.03 -10.54 -41.24
CA ARG A 214 -14.14 -10.61 -42.70
C ARG A 214 -15.58 -10.85 -43.18
N SER A 215 -16.39 -11.65 -42.47
CA SER A 215 -17.79 -11.88 -42.86
C SER A 215 -18.69 -10.68 -42.53
N VAL A 216 -18.39 -9.93 -41.47
CA VAL A 216 -19.13 -8.73 -41.07
C VAL A 216 -18.83 -7.56 -42.01
N LEU A 217 -17.60 -7.41 -42.50
CA LEU A 217 -17.21 -6.34 -43.45
C LEU A 217 -17.83 -6.49 -44.85
N GLN A 218 -18.23 -7.70 -45.24
CA GLN A 218 -18.82 -7.97 -46.57
C GLN A 218 -20.31 -7.64 -46.68
N ASN A 219 -21.02 -7.42 -45.56
CA ASN A 219 -22.45 -7.11 -45.56
C ASN A 219 -22.73 -5.83 -44.74
N PRO A 220 -23.10 -4.70 -45.37
CA PRO A 220 -23.25 -3.42 -44.69
C PRO A 220 -24.35 -3.41 -43.62
N ARG A 221 -25.39 -4.25 -43.76
CA ARG A 221 -26.43 -4.41 -42.72
C ARG A 221 -25.92 -5.21 -41.52
N ALA A 222 -25.11 -6.25 -41.76
CA ALA A 222 -24.50 -7.03 -40.68
C ALA A 222 -23.42 -6.23 -39.94
N ALA A 223 -22.64 -5.40 -40.66
CA ALA A 223 -21.70 -4.45 -40.06
C ALA A 223 -22.40 -3.44 -39.15
N ALA A 224 -23.47 -2.79 -39.63
CA ALA A 224 -24.23 -1.82 -38.85
C ALA A 224 -24.84 -2.43 -37.58
N MET A 225 -25.44 -3.62 -37.68
CA MET A 225 -26.00 -4.33 -36.51
C MET A 225 -24.92 -4.79 -35.52
N THR A 226 -23.75 -5.21 -36.01
CA THR A 226 -22.62 -5.62 -35.16
C THR A 226 -22.04 -4.42 -34.41
N VAL A 227 -21.92 -3.26 -35.07
CA VAL A 227 -21.49 -2.01 -34.44
C VAL A 227 -22.50 -1.55 -33.39
N PHE A 228 -23.80 -1.57 -33.71
CA PHE A 228 -24.85 -1.18 -32.78
C PHE A 228 -24.91 -2.10 -31.55
N ASN A 229 -24.85 -3.42 -31.74
CA ASN A 229 -24.80 -4.39 -30.64
C ASN A 229 -23.50 -4.28 -29.84
N GLY A 230 -22.37 -4.01 -30.49
CA GLY A 230 -21.08 -3.79 -29.82
C GLY A 230 -21.09 -2.53 -28.96
N ALA A 231 -21.64 -1.42 -29.48
CA ALA A 231 -21.83 -0.19 -28.71
C ALA A 231 -22.80 -0.41 -27.54
N GLY A 232 -23.92 -1.11 -27.77
CA GLY A 232 -24.88 -1.47 -26.72
C GLY A 232 -24.24 -2.34 -25.62
N LEU A 233 -23.45 -3.34 -25.99
CA LEU A 233 -22.70 -4.18 -25.05
C LEU A 233 -21.65 -3.37 -24.28
N PHE A 234 -20.92 -2.47 -24.95
CA PHE A 234 -19.97 -1.57 -24.29
C PHE A 234 -20.67 -0.66 -23.28
N CYS A 235 -21.78 -0.02 -23.65
CA CYS A 235 -22.57 0.81 -22.75
C CYS A 235 -23.13 0.00 -21.58
N ALA A 236 -23.59 -1.23 -21.81
CA ALA A 236 -24.05 -2.12 -20.75
C ALA A 236 -22.90 -2.48 -19.79
N CYS A 237 -21.73 -2.85 -20.33
CA CYS A 237 -20.53 -3.13 -19.53
C CYS A 237 -20.09 -1.90 -18.72
N ALA A 238 -20.02 -0.72 -19.35
CA ALA A 238 -19.68 0.54 -18.69
C ALA A 238 -20.68 0.88 -17.58
N TRP A 239 -21.99 0.78 -17.86
CA TRP A 239 -23.04 0.98 -16.88
C TRP A 239 -22.92 0.00 -15.70
N THR A 240 -22.66 -1.29 -15.98
CA THR A 240 -22.45 -2.29 -14.92
C THR A 240 -21.20 -2.03 -14.08
N TRP A 241 -20.12 -1.56 -14.70
CA TRP A 241 -18.87 -1.23 -14.01
C TRP A 241 -19.03 0.00 -13.11
N GLU A 242 -19.74 1.02 -13.59
CA GLU A 242 -19.98 2.26 -12.84
C GLU A 242 -21.00 2.07 -11.71
N ASN A 243 -22.07 1.32 -11.95
CA ASN A 243 -23.26 1.31 -11.07
C ASN A 243 -23.49 0.00 -10.31
N VAL A 244 -22.83 -1.11 -10.68
CA VAL A 244 -23.13 -2.43 -10.09
C VAL A 244 -21.92 -3.02 -9.37
N VAL A 245 -20.78 -3.16 -10.06
CA VAL A 245 -19.58 -3.79 -9.50
C VAL A 245 -18.33 -3.03 -9.88
N THR A 246 -17.46 -2.78 -8.90
CA THR A 246 -16.11 -2.29 -9.12
C THR A 246 -15.11 -3.25 -8.52
N ILE A 247 -14.01 -3.51 -9.22
CA ILE A 247 -12.90 -4.29 -8.68
C ILE A 247 -11.79 -3.30 -8.31
N GLN A 248 -11.27 -3.42 -7.08
CA GLN A 248 -10.16 -2.58 -6.64
C GLN A 248 -9.12 -3.40 -5.90
N LYS A 249 -7.85 -3.05 -6.11
CA LYS A 249 -6.73 -3.56 -5.32
C LYS A 249 -6.81 -3.06 -3.88
N SER A 250 -6.71 -3.97 -2.93
CA SER A 250 -6.58 -3.68 -1.50
C SER A 250 -5.11 -3.52 -1.14
N GLU A 251 -4.81 -2.43 -0.44
CA GLU A 251 -3.47 -2.13 0.07
C GLU A 251 -3.57 -1.61 1.51
N GLY A 252 -2.68 -2.09 2.37
CA GLY A 252 -2.56 -1.70 3.77
C GLY A 252 -2.97 -2.78 4.77
N PRO A 253 -2.43 -2.74 6.00
CA PRO A 253 -2.55 -3.81 6.98
C PRO A 253 -3.86 -3.82 7.76
N SER A 254 -4.71 -2.81 7.57
CA SER A 254 -5.79 -2.53 8.52
C SER A 254 -6.93 -3.55 8.55
N MET A 255 -7.10 -4.33 7.48
CA MET A 255 -8.09 -5.40 7.38
C MET A 255 -7.47 -6.80 7.54
N TYR A 256 -6.22 -6.89 7.96
CA TYR A 256 -5.58 -8.15 8.28
C TYR A 256 -6.25 -8.80 9.52
N PRO A 257 -6.51 -10.12 9.56
CA PRO A 257 -6.15 -11.14 8.57
C PRO A 257 -7.18 -11.38 7.46
N THR A 258 -8.32 -10.67 7.46
CA THR A 258 -9.39 -10.86 6.46
C THR A 258 -8.93 -10.58 5.04
N PHE A 259 -8.14 -9.52 4.85
CA PHE A 259 -7.44 -9.25 3.60
C PHE A 259 -5.94 -9.21 3.82
N ASN A 260 -5.20 -9.66 2.81
CA ASN A 260 -3.76 -9.52 2.77
C ASN A 260 -3.38 -8.04 2.68
N ILE A 261 -2.17 -7.73 3.16
CA ILE A 261 -1.65 -6.37 3.23
C ILE A 261 -1.50 -5.76 1.82
N ARG A 262 -1.21 -6.58 0.80
CA ARG A 262 -1.19 -6.20 -0.62
C ARG A 262 -1.60 -7.40 -1.49
N GLY A 263 -1.99 -7.13 -2.74
CA GLY A 263 -2.21 -8.15 -3.77
C GLY A 263 -3.65 -8.70 -3.86
N ASP A 264 -4.48 -8.43 -2.86
CA ASP A 264 -5.89 -8.82 -2.89
C ASP A 264 -6.67 -7.88 -3.81
N TRP A 265 -7.38 -8.43 -4.80
CA TRP A 265 -8.38 -7.67 -5.55
C TRP A 265 -9.75 -7.94 -4.97
N LEU A 266 -10.42 -6.87 -4.59
CA LEU A 266 -11.70 -6.90 -3.92
C LEU A 266 -12.81 -6.51 -4.89
N MET A 267 -13.84 -7.34 -4.95
CA MET A 267 -15.08 -7.04 -5.63
C MET A 267 -15.98 -6.22 -4.70
N ILE A 268 -16.34 -5.02 -5.14
CA ILE A 268 -17.16 -4.06 -4.41
C ILE A 268 -18.50 -3.94 -5.12
N SER A 269 -19.59 -4.25 -4.42
CA SER A 269 -20.96 -4.06 -4.88
C SER A 269 -21.41 -2.62 -4.61
N ARG A 270 -21.67 -1.88 -5.71
CA ARG A 270 -22.19 -0.51 -5.71
C ARG A 270 -23.67 -0.43 -5.32
N ARG A 271 -24.39 -1.55 -5.30
CA ARG A 271 -25.79 -1.62 -4.84
C ARG A 271 -25.96 -1.16 -3.39
N HIS A 272 -24.91 -1.32 -2.58
CA HIS A 272 -24.85 -0.89 -1.18
C HIS A 272 -24.25 0.52 -1.00
N ALA A 273 -24.14 1.30 -2.07
CA ALA A 273 -23.70 2.69 -1.97
C ALA A 273 -24.65 3.50 -1.09
N TYR A 274 -24.11 4.52 -0.42
CA TYR A 274 -24.81 5.36 0.56
C TYR A 274 -25.35 4.59 1.76
N GLY A 275 -24.76 3.41 2.05
CA GLY A 275 -25.12 2.57 3.18
C GLY A 275 -26.45 1.81 3.04
N LYS A 276 -26.90 1.56 1.80
CA LYS A 276 -28.07 0.70 1.55
C LYS A 276 -27.77 -0.75 1.90
N ASP A 277 -28.66 -1.40 2.64
CA ASP A 277 -28.59 -2.83 3.00
C ASP A 277 -27.22 -3.24 3.58
N ILE A 278 -26.58 -2.36 4.35
CA ILE A 278 -25.39 -2.69 5.15
C ILE A 278 -25.83 -3.06 6.56
N GLN A 279 -25.10 -3.99 7.18
CA GLN A 279 -25.33 -4.46 8.54
C GLN A 279 -24.03 -4.54 9.32
N VAL A 280 -24.13 -4.67 10.64
CA VAL A 280 -22.98 -4.94 11.51
C VAL A 280 -22.23 -6.16 11.00
N GLY A 281 -20.92 -6.00 10.84
CA GLY A 281 -19.99 -7.02 10.36
C GLY A 281 -19.76 -7.03 8.86
N ASP A 282 -20.49 -6.24 8.08
CA ASP A 282 -20.15 -6.03 6.67
C ASP A 282 -18.86 -5.22 6.52
N ILE A 283 -18.15 -5.45 5.42
CA ILE A 283 -17.00 -4.62 5.05
C ILE A 283 -17.45 -3.60 4.01
N VAL A 284 -17.28 -2.32 4.31
CA VAL A 284 -17.69 -1.21 3.45
C VAL A 284 -16.48 -0.43 2.95
N ARG A 285 -16.55 0.00 1.69
CA ARG A 285 -15.61 0.94 1.08
C ARG A 285 -16.22 2.33 1.09
N TYR A 286 -15.47 3.32 1.57
CA TYR A 286 -15.94 4.69 1.66
C TYR A 286 -14.81 5.71 1.45
N HIS A 287 -15.19 6.94 1.13
CA HIS A 287 -14.28 8.08 1.09
C HIS A 287 -13.82 8.43 2.51
N HIS A 288 -12.52 8.59 2.71
CA HIS A 288 -11.98 8.96 4.01
C HIS A 288 -12.51 10.35 4.44
N PRO A 289 -13.07 10.51 5.65
CA PRO A 289 -13.73 11.75 6.05
C PRO A 289 -12.77 12.93 6.22
N LEU A 290 -11.50 12.66 6.53
CA LEU A 290 -10.48 13.70 6.76
C LEU A 290 -9.48 13.89 5.61
N ILE A 291 -9.40 12.96 4.66
CA ILE A 291 -8.37 12.97 3.61
C ILE A 291 -9.09 12.90 2.27
N LEU A 292 -9.15 14.06 1.59
CA LEU A 292 -9.83 14.18 0.30
C LEU A 292 -9.19 13.25 -0.74
N GLY A 293 -10.03 12.52 -1.48
CA GLY A 293 -9.60 11.57 -2.51
C GLY A 293 -9.16 10.21 -1.98
N ALA A 294 -8.89 10.04 -0.68
CA ALA A 294 -8.53 8.75 -0.11
C ALA A 294 -9.76 7.84 0.04
N GLN A 295 -9.56 6.55 -0.23
CA GLN A 295 -10.58 5.51 -0.15
C GLN A 295 -10.09 4.41 0.78
N VAL A 296 -10.93 3.97 1.70
CA VAL A 296 -10.57 2.94 2.66
C VAL A 296 -11.68 1.90 2.76
N ALA A 297 -11.31 0.68 3.17
CA ALA A 297 -12.24 -0.39 3.49
C ALA A 297 -12.13 -0.73 4.96
N LYS A 298 -13.27 -0.80 5.67
CA LYS A 298 -13.36 -1.15 7.10
C LYS A 298 -14.61 -1.99 7.37
N ARG A 299 -14.61 -2.72 8.47
CA ARG A 299 -15.78 -3.46 8.95
C ARG A 299 -16.72 -2.53 9.72
N VAL A 300 -18.01 -2.66 9.48
CA VAL A 300 -19.06 -1.98 10.27
C VAL A 300 -19.15 -2.67 11.62
N VAL A 301 -18.98 -1.91 12.70
CA VAL A 301 -19.07 -2.38 14.08
C VAL A 301 -20.35 -1.87 14.75
N GLY A 302 -20.86 -0.71 14.32
CA GLY A 302 -22.13 -0.18 14.81
C GLY A 302 -22.91 0.55 13.72
N MET A 303 -24.22 0.37 13.75
CA MET A 303 -25.22 1.02 12.90
C MET A 303 -25.82 2.25 13.61
N PRO A 304 -26.54 3.14 12.89
CA PRO A 304 -27.25 4.25 13.51
C PRO A 304 -28.04 3.84 14.75
N GLY A 305 -27.80 4.51 15.88
CA GLY A 305 -28.47 4.24 17.14
C GLY A 305 -27.79 3.21 18.04
N ASP A 306 -26.86 2.40 17.53
CA ASP A 306 -26.12 1.41 18.32
C ASP A 306 -25.20 2.08 19.34
N PHE A 307 -24.95 1.38 20.45
CA PHE A 307 -23.92 1.76 21.42
C PHE A 307 -22.68 0.91 21.18
N VAL A 308 -21.55 1.57 20.92
CA VAL A 308 -20.26 0.92 20.64
C VAL A 308 -19.25 1.33 21.71
N CYS A 309 -18.49 0.37 22.21
CA CYS A 309 -17.38 0.64 23.13
C CYS A 309 -16.28 1.45 22.42
N LEU A 310 -15.86 2.55 23.04
CA LEU A 310 -14.80 3.43 22.58
C LEU A 310 -13.47 2.94 23.13
N ASP A 311 -12.89 1.98 22.42
CA ASP A 311 -11.54 1.53 22.72
C ASP A 311 -10.53 2.58 22.23
N PRO A 312 -9.53 2.95 23.05
CA PRO A 312 -8.43 3.79 22.60
C PRO A 312 -7.77 3.18 21.36
N PRO A 313 -7.31 4.01 20.40
CA PRO A 313 -6.47 3.49 19.33
C PRO A 313 -5.28 2.73 19.95
N TYR A 314 -4.95 1.55 19.40
CA TYR A 314 -3.88 0.67 19.91
C TYR A 314 -4.12 0.01 21.28
N SER A 315 -5.35 -0.05 21.80
CA SER A 315 -5.63 -0.72 23.09
C SER A 315 -5.61 -2.25 22.98
N PHE A 316 -4.94 -2.91 23.92
CA PHE A 316 -4.89 -4.38 24.05
C PHE A 316 -6.11 -5.00 24.74
N GLY A 317 -7.08 -4.20 25.18
CA GLY A 317 -8.27 -4.66 25.89
C GLY A 317 -9.53 -3.97 25.41
N ALA A 318 -10.23 -4.60 24.47
CA ALA A 318 -11.54 -4.14 24.04
C ALA A 318 -12.54 -4.21 25.20
N GLY A 319 -13.25 -3.12 25.48
CA GLY A 319 -14.23 -3.04 26.56
C GLY A 319 -13.64 -2.95 27.99
N THR A 320 -12.35 -2.64 28.12
CA THR A 320 -11.72 -2.43 29.45
C THR A 320 -12.06 -1.07 30.06
N ARG A 321 -12.52 -0.12 29.24
CA ARG A 321 -13.02 1.19 29.69
C ARG A 321 -14.53 1.27 29.45
N PRO A 322 -15.28 1.95 30.35
CA PRO A 322 -16.74 2.05 30.24
C PRO A 322 -17.20 3.07 29.20
N ASP A 323 -16.29 3.68 28.44
CA ASP A 323 -16.62 4.73 27.49
C ASP A 323 -17.38 4.11 26.30
N MET A 324 -18.65 4.49 26.14
CA MET A 324 -19.48 4.08 25.01
C MET A 324 -19.91 5.32 24.23
N ILE A 325 -19.99 5.17 22.91
CA ILE A 325 -20.59 6.16 22.03
C ILE A 325 -21.84 5.60 21.39
N ARG A 326 -22.90 6.40 21.38
CA ARG A 326 -24.07 6.14 20.55
C ARG A 326 -23.77 6.61 19.14
N VAL A 327 -23.86 5.71 18.16
CA VAL A 327 -23.66 6.04 16.75
C VAL A 327 -24.76 7.01 16.30
N PRO A 328 -24.43 8.21 15.79
CA PRO A 328 -25.41 9.17 15.35
C PRO A 328 -26.28 8.65 14.19
N GLU A 329 -27.48 9.20 14.05
CA GLU A 329 -28.33 8.91 12.90
C GLU A 329 -27.62 9.24 11.58
N GLY A 330 -27.80 8.36 10.58
CA GLY A 330 -27.15 8.48 9.27
C GLY A 330 -25.64 8.23 9.27
N HIS A 331 -25.05 7.75 10.37
CA HIS A 331 -23.63 7.40 10.48
C HIS A 331 -23.44 5.92 10.81
N VAL A 332 -22.26 5.39 10.47
CA VAL A 332 -21.80 4.07 10.90
C VAL A 332 -20.51 4.19 11.69
N PHE A 333 -20.33 3.32 12.67
CA PHE A 333 -19.06 3.16 13.35
C PHE A 333 -18.30 2.01 12.70
N VAL A 334 -17.10 2.29 12.20
CA VAL A 334 -16.30 1.30 11.47
C VAL A 334 -14.96 1.06 12.14
N ALA A 335 -14.49 -0.18 12.09
CA ALA A 335 -13.18 -0.58 12.58
C ALA A 335 -12.47 -1.49 11.58
N GLY A 336 -11.14 -1.45 11.59
CA GLY A 336 -10.36 -2.45 10.87
C GLY A 336 -10.19 -3.70 11.71
N ASP A 337 -10.14 -4.85 11.05
CA ASP A 337 -9.94 -6.14 11.72
C ASP A 337 -8.57 -6.23 12.41
N ASN A 338 -7.59 -5.48 11.91
CA ASN A 338 -6.29 -5.31 12.55
C ASN A 338 -6.35 -4.09 13.48
N LEU A 339 -6.98 -4.27 14.65
CA LEU A 339 -7.29 -3.17 15.57
C LEU A 339 -6.11 -2.25 15.91
N PRO A 340 -4.88 -2.72 16.16
CA PRO A 340 -3.74 -1.84 16.40
C PRO A 340 -3.31 -1.07 15.14
N TRP A 341 -3.46 -1.65 13.95
CA TRP A 341 -2.96 -1.06 12.69
C TRP A 341 -4.08 -0.47 11.83
N SER A 342 -5.20 -0.10 12.47
CA SER A 342 -6.34 0.49 11.80
C SER A 342 -6.62 1.90 12.32
N ARG A 343 -6.41 2.89 11.44
CA ARG A 343 -7.02 4.22 11.58
C ARG A 343 -8.46 4.13 11.11
N ASP A 344 -9.39 4.26 12.05
CA ASP A 344 -10.81 4.03 11.83
C ASP A 344 -11.68 4.97 12.70
N SER A 345 -12.94 4.62 12.98
CA SER A 345 -13.84 5.49 13.73
C SER A 345 -13.36 5.79 15.16
N ARG A 346 -12.45 4.99 15.71
CA ARG A 346 -11.77 5.31 16.98
C ARG A 346 -10.85 6.53 16.87
N THR A 347 -10.37 6.85 15.67
CA THR A 347 -9.47 7.97 15.39
C THR A 347 -10.22 9.23 14.96
N TYR A 348 -11.22 9.09 14.07
CA TYR A 348 -11.88 10.23 13.43
C TYR A 348 -13.41 10.27 13.62
N GLY A 349 -13.95 9.39 14.46
CA GLY A 349 -15.38 9.33 14.76
C GLY A 349 -16.20 8.53 13.75
N SER A 350 -17.51 8.50 14.00
CA SER A 350 -18.48 7.81 13.15
C SER A 350 -18.48 8.39 11.72
N VAL A 351 -18.61 7.52 10.72
CA VAL A 351 -18.53 7.87 9.30
C VAL A 351 -19.93 8.11 8.73
N PRO A 352 -20.20 9.24 8.07
CA PRO A 352 -21.48 9.45 7.39
C PRO A 352 -21.72 8.38 6.33
N MET A 353 -22.91 7.76 6.33
CA MET A 353 -23.26 6.72 5.36
C MET A 353 -23.19 7.22 3.91
N GLY A 354 -23.38 8.53 3.70
CA GLY A 354 -23.22 9.18 2.39
C GLY A 354 -21.82 9.07 1.78
N LEU A 355 -20.78 8.79 2.58
CA LEU A 355 -19.41 8.58 2.07
C LEU A 355 -19.18 7.15 1.57
N ILE A 356 -20.12 6.22 1.82
CA ILE A 356 -20.00 4.81 1.46
C ILE A 356 -20.25 4.62 -0.03
N ASN A 357 -19.26 4.06 -0.72
CA ASN A 357 -19.31 3.81 -2.16
C ASN A 357 -19.78 2.40 -2.50
N GLY A 358 -19.79 1.49 -1.53
CA GLY A 358 -20.26 0.12 -1.72
C GLY A 358 -19.74 -0.85 -0.67
N LYS A 359 -20.23 -2.09 -0.75
CA LYS A 359 -19.89 -3.20 0.13
C LYS A 359 -18.88 -4.12 -0.54
N VAL A 360 -17.84 -4.52 0.18
CA VAL A 360 -16.90 -5.55 -0.30
C VAL A 360 -17.57 -6.91 -0.15
N VAL A 361 -17.75 -7.61 -1.28
CA VAL A 361 -18.51 -8.87 -1.33
C VAL A 361 -17.64 -10.09 -1.57
N ALA A 362 -16.49 -9.95 -2.24
CA ALA A 362 -15.59 -11.07 -2.52
C ALA A 362 -14.15 -10.61 -2.69
N ARG A 363 -13.21 -11.50 -2.37
CA ARG A 363 -11.85 -11.48 -2.88
C ARG A 363 -11.83 -12.26 -4.19
N VAL A 364 -11.41 -11.62 -5.27
CA VAL A 364 -11.42 -12.20 -6.63
C VAL A 364 -10.02 -12.46 -7.18
N TRP A 365 -8.97 -12.00 -6.49
CA TRP A 365 -7.58 -12.31 -6.78
C TRP A 365 -6.78 -12.26 -5.47
N PRO A 366 -5.76 -13.13 -5.26
CA PRO A 366 -5.27 -14.17 -6.18
C PRO A 366 -6.23 -15.38 -6.33
N PRO A 367 -6.19 -16.14 -7.44
CA PRO A 367 -7.13 -17.23 -7.72
C PRO A 367 -7.18 -18.30 -6.64
N SER A 368 -6.03 -18.58 -6.01
CA SER A 368 -5.89 -19.55 -4.92
C SER A 368 -6.61 -19.16 -3.63
N GLN A 369 -7.03 -17.90 -3.51
CA GLN A 369 -7.67 -17.34 -2.34
C GLN A 369 -9.02 -16.68 -2.67
N MET A 370 -9.59 -16.99 -3.84
CA MET A 370 -10.89 -16.45 -4.22
C MET A 370 -11.98 -16.93 -3.26
N GLU A 371 -12.64 -16.00 -2.60
CA GLU A 371 -13.71 -16.31 -1.65
C GLU A 371 -14.70 -15.17 -1.51
N TRP A 372 -15.94 -15.51 -1.18
CA TRP A 372 -16.94 -14.54 -0.76
C TRP A 372 -16.64 -14.07 0.66
N VAL A 373 -16.70 -12.76 0.88
CA VAL A 373 -16.53 -12.17 2.21
C VAL A 373 -17.73 -12.57 3.05
N ARG A 374 -17.47 -13.32 4.12
CA ARG A 374 -18.50 -13.71 5.09
C ARG A 374 -18.52 -12.73 6.26
N ASN A 375 -19.69 -12.53 6.84
CA ASN A 375 -19.82 -11.78 8.09
C ASN A 375 -19.44 -12.72 9.25
N PRO A 376 -18.35 -12.44 9.99
CA PRO A 376 -17.95 -13.26 11.14
C PRO A 376 -18.70 -12.89 12.42
N LEU A 377 -19.40 -11.76 12.46
CA LEU A 377 -20.14 -11.30 13.64
C LEU A 377 -21.50 -11.98 13.68
N GLN A 378 -21.74 -12.79 14.72
CA GLN A 378 -23.05 -13.36 15.00
C GLN A 378 -23.73 -12.58 16.12
N PRO A 379 -25.06 -12.39 16.04
CA PRO A 379 -25.82 -11.93 17.19
C PRO A 379 -25.57 -12.87 18.36
N VAL A 380 -25.36 -12.30 19.55
CA VAL A 380 -25.32 -13.10 20.77
C VAL A 380 -26.69 -13.74 20.95
N GLU A 381 -26.77 -15.07 20.96
CA GLU A 381 -27.95 -15.78 21.43
C GLU A 381 -28.14 -15.38 22.91
N GLN A 382 -29.14 -14.54 23.17
CA GLN A 382 -29.54 -14.25 24.52
C GLN A 382 -30.23 -15.51 25.02
N ASP A 383 -29.52 -16.33 25.80
CA ASP A 383 -30.15 -17.30 26.69
C ASP A 383 -30.96 -16.49 27.72
N ILE A 384 -32.18 -16.11 27.33
CA ILE A 384 -33.17 -15.52 28.23
C ILE A 384 -33.67 -16.69 29.08
N SER A 385 -33.01 -16.93 30.21
CA SER A 385 -33.52 -17.73 31.33
C SER A 385 -34.07 -16.84 32.43
#